data_AF-A0A6A6BYN6-F1
#
_entry.id   AF-A0A6A6BYN6-F1
#
_cell.length_a   1.000
_cell.length_b   1.000
_cell.length_c   1.000
_cell.angle_alpha   90.00
_cell.angle_beta   90.00
_cell.angle_gamma   90.00
#
_symmetry.space_group_name_H-M   'P 1'
#
loop_
_entity.id
_entity.type
_entity.pdbx_description
1 polymer ?
#
loop_
_entity_poly.entity_id
_entity_poly.type
_entity_poly.pdbx_seq_one_letter_code
_entity_poly.pdbx_strand_id
1 'polypeptide(L)'
;MYNPGAEDSTFGPIRTNLFPTEPGATVFQQYQLGNAAFQVGTGPLTGCSAVIVVLKRAVYIGHIWETETWSCSAAAFRRRALSYFSGEQIEGEGDRFNPRLYNMQPEGDDRRDDTRVFVMHPRRTQSYANPQRSNYRAKVPELLTAIRDAVGWQDVPLALYNYIPVNEDNADGTPTAANTRYIAKSEVGTALFQ
;
A
#
# COMPACT_ATOMS: atom_id res chain seq x y z
N MET A 1 16.17 12.13 -10.69
CA MET A 1 15.07 13.11 -10.71
C MET A 1 13.83 12.31 -11.10
N TYR A 2 12.86 12.15 -10.20
CA TYR A 2 11.60 11.45 -10.51
C TYR A 2 10.77 12.39 -11.38
N ASN A 3 10.59 12.04 -12.65
CA ASN A 3 9.75 12.78 -13.58
C ASN A 3 8.48 11.95 -13.80
N PRO A 4 7.34 12.33 -13.19
CA PRO A 4 6.09 11.58 -13.34
C PRO A 4 5.57 11.57 -14.79
N GLY A 5 6.14 12.38 -15.69
CA GLY A 5 5.85 12.37 -17.13
C GLY A 5 6.92 11.69 -18.00
N ALA A 6 7.99 11.14 -17.43
CA ALA A 6 8.93 10.27 -18.13
C ALA A 6 8.66 8.81 -17.71
N GLU A 7 7.44 8.35 -17.95
CA GLU A 7 7.08 6.95 -17.77
C GLU A 7 7.92 6.09 -18.71
N ASP A 8 8.46 4.99 -18.18
CA ASP A 8 8.96 3.92 -19.01
C ASP A 8 7.76 3.27 -19.73
N SER A 9 7.61 3.54 -21.03
CA SER A 9 6.58 2.94 -21.87
C SER A 9 6.62 1.40 -21.89
N THR A 10 7.71 0.80 -21.40
CA THR A 10 7.89 -0.65 -21.30
C THR A 10 6.96 -1.30 -20.28
N PHE A 11 6.54 -0.59 -19.22
CA PHE A 11 5.76 -1.17 -18.12
C PHE A 11 4.31 -0.65 -18.04
N GLY A 12 3.86 0.09 -19.05
CA GLY A 12 2.51 0.66 -19.12
C GLY A 12 2.32 1.88 -18.20
N PRO A 13 1.13 2.53 -18.27
CA PRO A 13 0.87 3.76 -17.52
C PRO A 13 0.77 3.50 -16.02
N ILE A 14 1.16 4.47 -15.20
CA ILE A 14 0.90 4.46 -13.76
C ILE A 14 -0.60 4.53 -13.54
N ARG A 15 -1.18 3.49 -12.93
CA ARG A 15 -2.63 3.38 -12.70
C ARG A 15 -3.10 4.06 -11.42
N THR A 16 -2.28 4.92 -10.78
CA THR A 16 -2.54 5.38 -9.41
C THR A 16 -2.63 6.89 -9.28
N ASN A 17 -3.83 7.35 -8.91
CA ASN A 17 -4.02 8.54 -8.08
C ASN A 17 -4.54 8.04 -6.72
N LEU A 18 -3.65 7.47 -5.89
CA LEU A 18 -3.96 6.98 -4.53
C LEU A 18 -4.01 8.12 -3.50
N PHE A 19 -4.18 9.35 -3.96
CA PHE A 19 -4.41 10.46 -3.07
C PHE A 19 -5.91 10.51 -2.78
N PRO A 20 -6.31 10.58 -1.50
CA PRO A 20 -7.71 10.79 -1.18
C PRO A 20 -8.22 12.07 -1.82
N THR A 21 -9.51 12.09 -2.15
CA THR A 21 -10.16 13.36 -2.50
C THR A 21 -10.23 14.30 -1.30
N GLU A 22 -10.21 13.76 -0.08
CA GLU A 22 -10.09 14.52 1.17
C GLU A 22 -8.73 14.34 1.89
N PRO A 23 -8.04 15.43 2.26
CA PRO A 23 -6.84 15.34 3.10
C PRO A 23 -7.12 14.54 4.39
N GLY A 24 -6.29 13.52 4.67
CA GLY A 24 -6.38 12.73 5.90
C GLY A 24 -7.24 11.46 5.84
N ALA A 25 -7.87 11.14 4.70
CA ALA A 25 -8.63 9.90 4.57
C ALA A 25 -7.75 8.68 4.24
N THR A 26 -8.05 7.53 4.85
CA THR A 26 -7.60 6.24 4.31
C THR A 26 -8.36 5.95 3.01
N VAL A 27 -7.64 5.52 1.97
CA VAL A 27 -8.20 5.20 0.65
C VAL A 27 -7.85 3.79 0.27
N PHE A 28 -8.79 3.06 -0.30
CA PHE A 28 -8.52 1.81 -0.99
C PHE A 28 -9.13 1.79 -2.38
N GLN A 29 -8.44 1.20 -3.35
CA GLN A 29 -8.92 1.08 -4.73
C GLN A 29 -8.68 -0.33 -5.23
N GLN A 30 -9.62 -0.83 -6.02
CA GLN A 30 -9.54 -2.15 -6.62
C GLN A 30 -9.63 -2.06 -8.14
N TYR A 31 -8.70 -2.71 -8.83
CA TYR A 31 -8.66 -2.74 -10.28
C TYR A 31 -8.64 -4.17 -10.78
N GLN A 32 -9.54 -4.50 -11.69
CA GLN A 32 -9.41 -5.73 -12.48
C GLN A 32 -8.35 -5.48 -13.58
N LEU A 33 -7.40 -6.40 -13.67
CA LEU A 33 -6.32 -6.34 -14.64
C LEU A 33 -6.75 -7.05 -15.92
N GLY A 34 -6.43 -6.43 -17.05
CA GLY A 34 -6.45 -7.07 -18.37
C GLY A 34 -5.07 -7.63 -18.71
N ASN A 35 -4.78 -7.78 -20.00
CA ASN A 35 -3.50 -8.32 -20.48
C ASN A 35 -2.41 -7.24 -20.68
N ALA A 36 -2.64 -6.02 -20.21
CA ALA A 36 -1.70 -4.92 -20.36
C ALA A 36 -0.84 -4.77 -19.10
N ALA A 37 0.47 -4.54 -19.29
CA ALA A 37 1.37 -4.16 -18.21
C ALA A 37 0.87 -2.88 -17.51
N PHE A 38 1.14 -2.79 -16.22
CA PHE A 38 0.73 -1.67 -15.39
C PHE A 38 1.75 -1.40 -14.29
N GLN A 39 1.74 -0.17 -13.80
CA GLN A 39 2.54 0.25 -12.65
C GLN A 39 1.64 0.70 -11.50
N VAL A 40 2.10 0.40 -10.29
CA VAL A 40 1.50 0.87 -9.04
C VAL A 40 2.58 1.60 -8.26
N GLY A 41 2.25 2.83 -7.85
CA GLY A 41 3.12 3.64 -7.03
C GLY A 41 2.32 4.40 -5.99
N THR A 42 3.03 4.92 -4.99
CA THR A 42 2.48 5.84 -4.01
C THR A 42 3.14 7.20 -4.18
N GLY A 43 2.46 8.25 -3.73
CA GLY A 43 3.13 9.51 -3.43
C GLY A 43 4.19 9.37 -2.32
N PRO A 44 4.85 10.47 -1.95
CA PRO A 44 5.72 10.51 -0.78
C PRO A 44 4.99 9.98 0.46
N LEU A 45 5.65 9.07 1.20
CA LEU A 45 5.10 8.52 2.44
C LEU A 45 5.79 9.19 3.63
N THR A 46 5.03 9.92 4.45
CA THR A 46 5.52 10.69 5.60
C THR A 46 5.30 10.00 6.95
N GLY A 47 4.68 8.82 6.93
CA GLY A 47 4.26 8.06 8.12
C GLY A 47 3.00 7.20 7.87
N CYS A 48 2.35 7.39 6.73
CA CYS A 48 1.28 6.53 6.22
C CYS A 48 1.77 5.13 5.81
N SER A 49 0.86 4.20 5.60
CA SER A 49 1.19 2.87 5.05
C SER A 49 0.58 2.68 3.69
N ALA A 50 1.28 1.98 2.80
CA ALA A 50 0.70 1.48 1.57
C ALA A 50 0.50 -0.03 1.67
N VAL A 51 -0.64 -0.53 1.20
CA VAL A 51 -0.91 -1.96 1.06
C VAL A 51 -1.16 -2.22 -0.41
N ILE A 52 -0.52 -3.23 -0.98
CA ILE A 52 -0.71 -3.65 -2.36
C ILE A 52 -0.92 -5.16 -2.33
N VAL A 53 -2.08 -5.63 -2.77
CA VAL A 53 -2.37 -7.05 -3.02
C VAL A 53 -2.48 -7.23 -4.52
N VAL A 54 -1.55 -7.95 -5.12
CA VAL A 54 -1.51 -8.21 -6.57
C VAL A 54 -1.74 -9.67 -6.84
N LEU A 55 -2.50 -9.95 -7.89
CA LEU A 55 -2.61 -11.26 -8.51
C LEU A 55 -2.78 -11.09 -10.01
N LYS A 56 -2.78 -12.21 -10.76
CA LYS A 56 -2.80 -12.19 -12.24
C LYS A 56 -3.95 -11.37 -12.85
N ARG A 57 -5.07 -11.20 -12.12
CA ARG A 57 -6.33 -10.67 -12.65
C ARG A 57 -6.83 -9.41 -11.97
N ALA A 58 -6.21 -8.98 -10.89
CA ALA A 58 -6.62 -7.81 -10.14
C ALA A 58 -5.49 -7.28 -9.25
N VAL A 59 -5.59 -6.01 -8.91
CA VAL A 59 -4.75 -5.37 -7.91
C VAL A 59 -5.64 -4.59 -6.94
N TYR A 60 -5.38 -4.75 -5.66
CA TYR A 60 -6.00 -3.97 -4.58
C TYR A 60 -4.94 -3.13 -3.91
N ILE A 61 -5.19 -1.85 -3.78
CA ILE A 61 -4.20 -0.91 -3.28
C ILE A 61 -4.83 -0.03 -2.22
N GLY A 62 -4.14 0.16 -1.11
CA GLY A 62 -4.56 0.99 0.00
C GLY A 62 -3.50 1.99 0.39
N HIS A 63 -3.92 3.22 0.69
CA HIS A 63 -3.14 4.22 1.39
C HIS A 63 -3.79 4.48 2.73
N ILE A 64 -3.13 4.07 3.82
CA ILE A 64 -3.63 4.20 5.20
C ILE A 64 -2.91 5.36 5.87
N TRP A 65 -3.64 6.44 6.14
CA TRP A 65 -3.05 7.70 6.61
C TRP A 65 -2.55 7.63 8.06
N GLU A 66 -1.50 8.38 8.39
CA GLU A 66 -0.88 8.40 9.73
C GLU A 66 -1.84 8.91 10.82
N THR A 67 -2.17 10.20 10.77
CA THR A 67 -2.70 10.92 11.93
C THR A 67 -4.09 10.42 12.30
N GLU A 68 -4.87 10.15 11.28
CA GLU A 68 -6.27 9.74 11.31
C GLU A 68 -6.47 8.27 11.66
N THR A 69 -5.45 7.42 11.47
CA THR A 69 -5.60 5.97 11.59
C THR A 69 -4.55 5.36 12.52
N TRP A 70 -3.27 5.57 12.23
CA TRP A 70 -2.18 4.96 12.97
C TRP A 70 -1.88 5.63 14.30
N SER A 71 -1.81 6.96 14.33
CA SER A 71 -1.47 7.74 15.52
C SER A 71 -2.68 7.98 16.45
N CYS A 72 -3.89 7.66 16.00
CA CYS A 72 -5.13 7.79 16.77
C CYS A 72 -5.42 6.54 17.65
N SER A 73 -6.67 6.40 18.11
CA SER A 73 -7.13 5.28 18.94
C SER A 73 -7.12 3.92 18.21
N ALA A 74 -7.16 2.82 18.96
CA ALA A 74 -7.35 1.48 18.39
C ALA A 74 -8.71 1.36 17.66
N ALA A 75 -9.75 2.03 18.14
CA ALA A 75 -11.06 2.04 17.49
C ALA A 75 -11.02 2.73 16.12
N ALA A 76 -10.34 3.88 16.03
CA ALA A 76 -10.12 4.56 14.75
C ALA A 76 -9.31 3.68 13.78
N PHE A 77 -8.24 3.04 14.27
CA PHE A 77 -7.45 2.09 13.48
C PHE A 77 -8.31 0.96 12.90
N ARG A 78 -9.18 0.34 13.70
CA ARG A 78 -10.06 -0.73 13.22
C ARG A 78 -11.02 -0.25 12.14
N ARG A 79 -11.72 0.87 12.37
CA ARG A 79 -12.72 1.41 11.44
C ARG A 79 -12.11 1.98 10.15
N ARG A 80 -10.88 2.51 10.22
CA ARG A 80 -10.23 3.21 9.10
C ARG A 80 -9.15 2.39 8.40
N ALA A 81 -8.73 1.24 8.92
CA ALA A 81 -7.75 0.35 8.26
C ALA A 81 -8.25 -1.10 8.14
N LEU A 82 -8.72 -1.71 9.22
CA LEU A 82 -9.06 -3.14 9.21
C LEU A 82 -10.40 -3.43 8.53
N SER A 83 -11.36 -2.53 8.64
CA SER A 83 -12.71 -2.64 8.07
C SER A 83 -12.72 -2.88 6.55
N TYR A 84 -11.72 -2.37 5.83
CA TYR A 84 -11.52 -2.58 4.41
C TYR A 84 -11.24 -4.04 4.03
N PHE A 85 -10.78 -4.84 4.99
CA PHE A 85 -10.48 -6.27 4.83
C PHE A 85 -11.53 -7.16 5.50
N SER A 86 -12.13 -6.71 6.61
CA SER A 86 -13.07 -7.53 7.40
C SER A 86 -14.51 -7.48 6.91
N GLY A 87 -14.88 -6.53 6.05
CA GLY A 87 -16.26 -6.35 5.61
C GLY A 87 -17.15 -5.64 6.64
N GLU A 88 -16.59 -5.07 7.72
CA GLU A 88 -17.29 -4.19 8.65
C GLU A 88 -17.52 -2.79 8.08
N GLN A 89 -18.23 -1.89 8.78
CA GLN A 89 -18.40 -0.50 8.34
C GLN A 89 -17.05 0.20 8.16
N ILE A 90 -16.83 0.78 6.97
CA ILE A 90 -15.60 1.52 6.65
C ILE A 90 -15.78 3.00 7.00
N GLU A 91 -14.68 3.63 7.41
CA GLU A 91 -14.57 5.08 7.59
C GLU A 91 -13.35 5.54 6.78
N GLY A 92 -13.60 6.24 5.66
CA GLY A 92 -12.60 6.58 4.64
C GLY A 92 -13.20 6.49 3.23
N GLU A 93 -12.36 6.50 2.21
CA GLU A 93 -12.77 6.46 0.80
C GLU A 93 -12.45 5.11 0.13
N GLY A 94 -13.24 4.77 -0.90
CA GLY A 94 -12.91 3.71 -1.84
C GLY A 94 -13.45 2.31 -1.53
N ASP A 95 -12.89 1.32 -2.22
CA ASP A 95 -13.44 -0.03 -2.32
C ASP A 95 -13.06 -0.91 -1.13
N ARG A 96 -13.97 -1.80 -0.75
CA ARG A 96 -13.65 -2.92 0.16
C ARG A 96 -12.90 -4.01 -0.61
N PHE A 97 -12.04 -4.73 0.09
CA PHE A 97 -11.45 -5.95 -0.45
C PHE A 97 -12.57 -6.93 -0.79
N ASN A 98 -12.64 -7.33 -2.07
CA ASN A 98 -13.62 -8.31 -2.51
C ASN A 98 -12.97 -9.68 -2.62
N PRO A 99 -13.01 -10.54 -1.58
CA PRO A 99 -12.28 -11.81 -1.58
C PRO A 99 -12.68 -12.73 -2.73
N ARG A 100 -13.86 -12.57 -3.36
CA ARG A 100 -14.24 -13.37 -4.53
C ARG A 100 -13.32 -13.14 -5.72
N LEU A 101 -12.79 -11.93 -5.90
CA LEU A 101 -11.80 -11.65 -6.96
C LEU A 101 -10.42 -12.26 -6.67
N TYR A 102 -10.15 -12.59 -5.40
CA TYR A 102 -8.84 -13.05 -4.94
C TYR A 102 -8.79 -14.52 -4.52
N ASN A 103 -9.96 -15.15 -4.38
CA ASN A 103 -10.14 -16.57 -4.02
C ASN A 103 -10.83 -17.36 -5.12
N MET A 104 -10.89 -16.82 -6.34
CA MET A 104 -11.45 -17.53 -7.49
C MET A 104 -10.47 -18.60 -7.97
N GLN A 105 -10.64 -19.83 -7.52
CA GLN A 105 -10.11 -20.97 -8.25
C GLN A 105 -10.90 -21.04 -9.58
N PRO A 106 -10.25 -20.87 -10.75
CA PRO A 106 -10.96 -21.06 -12.01
C PRO A 106 -11.51 -22.49 -12.05
N GLU A 107 -12.78 -22.69 -12.42
CA GLU A 107 -13.33 -24.04 -12.58
C GLU A 107 -12.43 -24.85 -13.53
N GLY A 108 -11.86 -25.95 -13.02
CA GLY A 108 -10.98 -26.83 -13.78
C GLY A 108 -9.50 -26.42 -13.84
N ASP A 109 -9.07 -25.36 -13.14
CA ASP A 109 -7.66 -25.01 -12.99
C ASP A 109 -7.23 -25.17 -11.52
N ASP A 110 -6.32 -26.11 -11.27
CA ASP A 110 -5.72 -26.36 -9.95
C ASP A 110 -4.62 -25.34 -9.62
N ARG A 111 -4.26 -24.47 -10.58
CA ARG A 111 -3.29 -23.40 -10.37
C ARG A 111 -3.95 -22.30 -9.54
N ARG A 112 -3.49 -22.22 -8.29
CA ARG A 112 -3.73 -21.08 -7.39
C ARG A 112 -3.34 -19.78 -8.09
N ASP A 113 -4.09 -18.71 -7.86
CA ASP A 113 -3.64 -17.37 -8.25
C ASP A 113 -2.29 -17.08 -7.55
N ASP A 114 -1.31 -16.57 -8.30
CA ASP A 114 -0.01 -16.12 -7.75
C ASP A 114 -0.22 -14.78 -7.04
N THR A 115 -0.94 -14.85 -5.92
CA THR A 115 -1.26 -13.71 -5.09
C THR A 115 -0.02 -13.31 -4.29
N ARG A 116 0.28 -12.02 -4.28
CA ARG A 116 1.41 -11.43 -3.55
C ARG A 116 0.95 -10.19 -2.82
N VAL A 117 1.40 -10.05 -1.59
CA VAL A 117 1.09 -8.90 -0.75
C VAL A 117 2.37 -8.12 -0.47
N PHE A 118 2.32 -6.82 -0.69
CA PHE A 118 3.36 -5.87 -0.33
C PHE A 118 2.76 -4.85 0.63
N VAL A 119 3.39 -4.66 1.78
CA VAL A 119 3.02 -3.62 2.75
C VAL A 119 4.21 -2.72 2.91
N MET A 120 4.07 -1.44 2.57
CA MET A 120 5.06 -0.41 2.86
C MET A 120 4.63 0.33 4.12
N HIS A 121 5.48 0.35 5.14
CA HIS A 121 5.15 0.87 6.46
C HIS A 121 6.29 1.74 7.01
N PRO A 122 6.06 2.82 7.76
CA PRO A 122 7.16 3.63 8.28
C PRO A 122 8.02 2.86 9.28
N ARG A 123 9.33 3.08 9.24
CA ARG A 123 10.24 2.70 10.33
C ARG A 123 9.99 3.59 11.54
N ARG A 124 10.19 3.02 12.74
CA ARG A 124 10.15 3.78 14.00
C ARG A 124 11.27 4.81 14.09
N THR A 125 12.41 4.55 13.45
CA THR A 125 13.56 5.44 13.46
C THR A 125 13.98 5.74 12.03
N GLN A 126 14.54 6.93 11.79
CA GLN A 126 15.16 7.29 10.52
C GLN A 126 16.54 6.61 10.32
N SER A 127 16.86 5.57 11.10
CA SER A 127 18.15 4.89 11.05
C SER A 127 18.12 3.72 10.08
N TYR A 128 19.18 3.63 9.27
CA TYR A 128 19.44 2.47 8.40
C TYR A 128 19.92 1.24 9.17
N ALA A 129 20.37 1.40 10.42
CA ALA A 129 20.94 0.32 11.20
C ALA A 129 19.91 -0.71 11.67
N ASN A 130 18.61 -0.39 11.61
CA ASN A 130 17.56 -1.32 12.02
C ASN A 130 16.31 -1.23 11.12
N PRO A 131 16.39 -1.77 9.89
CA PRO A 131 15.31 -1.66 8.91
C PRO A 131 14.07 -2.49 9.29
N GLN A 132 14.14 -3.37 10.30
CA GLN A 132 13.04 -4.26 10.67
C GLN A 132 12.08 -3.65 11.70
N ARG A 133 12.41 -2.47 12.26
CA ARG A 133 11.57 -1.84 13.29
C ARG A 133 10.50 -0.95 12.67
N SER A 134 9.30 -1.51 12.51
CA SER A 134 8.08 -0.78 12.17
C SER A 134 7.72 0.26 13.25
N ASN A 135 7.17 1.39 12.81
CA ASN A 135 6.35 2.23 13.67
C ASN A 135 5.05 1.47 14.04
N TYR A 136 4.26 2.01 14.97
CA TYR A 136 2.95 1.45 15.35
C TYR A 136 2.95 -0.07 15.66
N ARG A 137 4.01 -0.55 16.33
CA ARG A 137 4.34 -1.97 16.57
C ARG A 137 3.20 -2.88 17.05
N ALA A 138 2.19 -2.32 17.72
CA ALA A 138 1.03 -3.08 18.20
C ALA A 138 -0.03 -3.29 17.11
N LYS A 139 -0.21 -2.31 16.23
CA LYS A 139 -1.25 -2.28 15.19
C LYS A 139 -0.81 -2.95 13.88
N VAL A 140 0.49 -2.95 13.58
CA VAL A 140 1.00 -3.59 12.35
C VAL A 140 0.67 -5.08 12.29
N PRO A 141 0.90 -5.90 13.34
CA PRO A 141 0.49 -7.30 13.31
C PRO A 141 -1.01 -7.48 13.08
N GLU A 142 -1.86 -6.62 13.66
CA GLU A 142 -3.33 -6.65 13.43
C GLU A 142 -3.66 -6.41 11.95
N LEU A 143 -3.00 -5.44 11.29
CA LEU A 143 -3.18 -5.21 9.85
C LEU A 143 -2.74 -6.42 9.02
N LEU A 144 -1.56 -6.98 9.31
CA LEU A 144 -1.04 -8.12 8.56
C LEU A 144 -1.94 -9.35 8.70
N THR A 145 -2.50 -9.59 9.89
CA THR A 145 -3.50 -10.63 10.11
C THR A 145 -4.77 -10.37 9.32
N ALA A 146 -5.33 -9.16 9.39
CA ALA A 146 -6.54 -8.83 8.64
C ALA A 146 -6.37 -9.01 7.12
N ILE A 147 -5.20 -8.62 6.58
CA ILE A 147 -4.88 -8.87 5.17
C ILE A 147 -4.86 -10.37 4.90
N ARG A 148 -4.10 -11.15 5.66
CA ARG A 148 -3.98 -12.61 5.50
C ARG A 148 -5.34 -13.31 5.54
N ASP A 149 -6.17 -12.94 6.50
CA ASP A 149 -7.51 -13.50 6.66
C ASP A 149 -8.39 -13.15 5.45
N ALA A 150 -8.30 -11.92 4.94
CA ALA A 150 -9.06 -11.49 3.76
C ALA A 150 -8.62 -12.19 2.48
N VAL A 151 -7.30 -12.37 2.26
CA VAL A 151 -6.81 -13.19 1.14
C VAL A 151 -7.12 -14.67 1.33
N GLY A 152 -7.46 -15.15 2.53
CA GLY A 152 -7.99 -16.50 2.74
C GLY A 152 -7.01 -17.67 2.55
N TRP A 153 -5.73 -17.43 2.24
CA TRP A 153 -4.73 -18.49 2.09
C TRP A 153 -3.55 -18.31 3.05
N GLN A 154 -3.17 -19.38 3.74
CA GLN A 154 -2.08 -19.37 4.72
C GLN A 154 -0.69 -19.18 4.09
N ASP A 155 -0.54 -19.47 2.79
CA ASP A 155 0.74 -19.49 2.08
C ASP A 155 0.99 -18.26 1.18
N VAL A 156 0.12 -17.23 1.20
CA VAL A 156 0.34 -16.03 0.37
C VAL A 156 1.65 -15.34 0.77
N PRO A 157 2.61 -15.16 -0.15
CA PRO A 157 3.81 -14.38 0.11
C PRO A 157 3.42 -12.95 0.51
N LEU A 158 3.82 -12.55 1.71
CA LEU A 158 3.65 -11.19 2.23
C LEU A 158 5.02 -10.59 2.52
N ALA A 159 5.34 -9.51 1.84
CA ALA A 159 6.52 -8.70 2.09
C ALA A 159 6.13 -7.43 2.86
N LEU A 160 6.65 -7.29 4.08
CA LEU A 160 6.62 -6.04 4.82
C LEU A 160 7.91 -5.27 4.56
N TYR A 161 7.79 -4.12 3.92
CA TYR A 161 8.88 -3.19 3.68
C TYR A 161 8.75 -2.00 4.61
N ASN A 162 9.64 -1.89 5.60
CA ASN A 162 9.66 -0.69 6.41
C ASN A 162 10.50 0.39 5.72
N TYR A 163 9.91 1.54 5.40
CA TYR A 163 10.58 2.67 4.73
C TYR A 163 10.99 3.76 5.73
N ILE A 164 11.94 4.61 5.35
CA ILE A 164 12.26 5.82 6.15
C ILE A 164 11.32 6.95 5.73
N PRO A 165 10.47 7.46 6.65
CA PRO A 165 9.49 8.48 6.28
C PRO A 165 10.12 9.79 5.83
N VAL A 166 9.51 10.37 4.79
CA VAL A 166 9.80 11.72 4.32
C VAL A 166 9.30 12.70 5.38
N ASN A 167 10.03 13.79 5.63
CA ASN A 167 9.53 14.85 6.48
C ASN A 167 8.33 15.55 5.80
N GLU A 168 7.25 15.84 6.53
CA GLU A 168 6.03 16.44 5.97
C GLU A 168 6.27 17.77 5.25
N ASP A 169 7.25 18.55 5.72
CA ASP A 169 7.71 19.79 5.08
C ASP A 169 8.24 19.59 3.64
N ASN A 170 8.46 18.34 3.23
CA ASN A 170 8.94 17.93 1.91
C ASN A 170 7.94 17.03 1.16
N ALA A 171 6.70 16.92 1.65
CA ALA A 171 5.69 16.01 1.13
C ALA A 171 5.03 16.49 -0.17
N ASP A 172 5.19 17.76 -0.53
CA ASP A 172 4.69 18.35 -1.79
C ASP A 172 5.40 17.79 -3.03
N GLY A 173 6.46 17.00 -2.83
CA GLY A 173 7.23 16.38 -3.89
C GLY A 173 8.12 17.36 -4.65
N THR A 174 8.14 18.65 -4.28
CA THR A 174 8.99 19.65 -4.90
C THR A 174 10.43 19.42 -4.45
N PRO A 175 11.36 19.01 -5.33
CA PRO A 175 12.72 18.74 -4.94
C PRO A 175 13.41 20.08 -4.60
N THR A 176 13.65 20.34 -3.32
CA THR A 176 14.60 21.34 -2.86
C THR A 176 15.98 20.68 -2.73
N ALA A 177 17.06 21.46 -2.84
CA ALA A 177 18.42 20.95 -2.66
C ALA A 177 18.62 20.24 -1.29
N ALA A 178 17.83 20.64 -0.28
CA ALA A 178 17.84 20.04 1.05
C ALA A 178 17.10 18.68 1.11
N ASN A 179 16.01 18.51 0.35
CA ASN A 179 15.15 17.32 0.44
C ASN A 179 15.43 16.27 -0.65
N THR A 180 16.19 16.59 -1.70
CA THR A 180 16.47 15.65 -2.79
C THR A 180 17.24 14.42 -2.28
N ARG A 181 18.09 14.60 -1.26
CA ARG A 181 18.76 13.49 -0.56
C ARG A 181 17.80 12.64 0.25
N TYR A 182 16.72 13.19 0.78
CA TYR A 182 15.72 12.46 1.55
C TYR A 182 14.72 11.75 0.64
N ILE A 183 14.24 12.39 -0.42
CA ILE A 183 13.33 11.78 -1.41
C ILE A 183 14.03 10.62 -2.17
N ALA A 184 15.31 10.78 -2.54
CA ALA A 184 16.09 9.70 -3.14
C ALA A 184 16.41 8.54 -2.17
N LYS A 185 16.23 8.78 -0.87
CA LYS A 185 16.54 7.84 0.23
C LYS A 185 15.31 7.28 0.94
N SER A 186 14.15 7.91 0.77
CA SER A 186 12.88 7.53 1.38
C SER A 186 12.22 6.38 0.65
N GLU A 187 12.97 5.66 -0.18
CA GLU A 187 12.56 4.43 -0.83
C GLU A 187 11.17 4.60 -1.48
N VAL A 188 10.98 5.68 -2.25
CA VAL A 188 9.78 5.87 -3.08
C VAL A 188 9.70 4.66 -4.00
N GLY A 189 8.83 3.72 -3.63
CA GLY A 189 8.78 2.39 -4.23
C GLY A 189 7.80 2.40 -5.38
N THR A 190 8.30 2.22 -6.59
CA THR A 190 7.47 1.76 -7.70
C THR A 190 7.59 0.25 -7.75
N ALA A 191 6.46 -0.45 -7.63
CA ALA A 191 6.42 -1.89 -7.83
C ALA A 191 6.02 -2.17 -9.28
N LEU A 192 6.86 -2.93 -9.99
CA LEU A 192 6.64 -3.28 -11.38
C LEU A 192 5.98 -4.67 -11.44
N PHE A 193 4.89 -4.77 -12.20
CA PHE A 193 4.17 -6.01 -12.45
C PHE A 193 4.12 -6.24 -13.96
N GLN A 194 4.58 -7.41 -14.40
CA GLN A 194 4.59 -7.85 -15.80
C GLN A 194 3.66 -9.05 -16.00
#